data_AF-A0A2D5QB51-F1
#
_entry.id   AF-A0A2D5QB51-F1
#
_cell.length_a   1.000
_cell.length_b   1.000
_cell.length_c   1.000
_cell.angle_alpha   90.00
_cell.angle_beta   90.00
_cell.angle_gamma   90.00
#
_symmetry.space_group_name_H-M   'P 1'
#
loop_
_entity.id
_entity.type
_entity.pdbx_description
1 polymer ?
#
loop_
_entity_poly.entity_id
_entity_poly.type
_entity_poly.pdbx_seq_one_letter_code
_entity_poly.pdbx_strand_id
1 'polypeptide(L)'
;MHSLRFFPNLSRGGFMGPFHLDYLLSDQEEGKKRPKRRNRRHRSNRNKTPSGVKSTGDKEAVERALSRFTVDPPPMGFTQDIDPPATTVNINWKLNAVPKSVQNKASPLVCSPGEFGFLPEERVEQIAKKIEKLDITLEQSLSLRSALNQEKSVYSHGRLMSRANELKRRYDSGESVLSLSTRFDAPPVNVFRAILTGRGWSKNKIKETLKAPSKLNQRDREQFQLAESADRVSSVNQSETQSAAEVFEDILCDYFNSLNIRFRRQEELLDEQKKSEGRAIITPDLLLLDDVRINGIPCAWIDAKHFFGADLRFPRKKTQKQVDRYVNEYGQGAIVYRHGFCETLKLRGAILLDSSPLNLQPLATFHEKLSDSE
;
A
#
# COMPACT_ATOMS: atom_id res chain seq x y z
N MET A 1 23.99 29.03 11.85
CA MET A 1 24.32 27.79 11.13
C MET A 1 23.57 26.65 11.82
N HIS A 2 22.38 26.35 11.29
CA HIS A 2 21.37 25.55 11.99
C HIS A 2 21.59 24.06 11.76
N SER A 3 21.78 23.36 12.87
CA SER A 3 21.85 21.90 12.99
C SER A 3 20.46 21.30 12.80
N LEU A 4 20.25 20.58 11.69
CA LEU A 4 19.06 19.78 11.43
C LEU A 4 19.19 18.46 12.19
N ARG A 5 18.38 18.32 13.24
CA ARG A 5 18.25 17.09 14.02
C ARG A 5 17.51 16.02 13.22
N PHE A 6 18.08 14.83 13.21
CA PHE A 6 17.50 13.57 12.78
C PHE A 6 16.13 13.33 13.43
N PHE A 7 15.10 13.07 12.62
CA PHE A 7 13.86 12.44 13.06
C PHE A 7 13.89 10.93 12.76
N PRO A 8 13.45 10.06 13.68
CA PRO A 8 13.44 8.62 13.46
C PRO A 8 12.26 8.21 12.55
N ASN A 9 12.54 7.28 11.64
CA ASN A 9 11.59 6.61 10.75
C ASN A 9 10.35 6.10 11.50
N LEU A 10 9.21 6.76 11.28
CA LEU A 10 7.87 6.28 11.62
C LEU A 10 7.21 5.81 10.31
N SER A 11 6.76 4.56 10.29
CA SER A 11 6.06 3.98 9.14
C SER A 11 4.73 4.72 8.92
N ARG A 12 4.73 5.70 8.01
CA ARG A 12 3.52 6.43 7.59
C ARG A 12 2.58 5.52 6.81
N GLY A 13 1.30 5.60 7.12
CA GLY A 13 0.23 4.72 6.64
C GLY A 13 -0.25 4.96 5.21
N GLY A 14 0.32 5.88 4.42
CA GLY A 14 -0.21 6.24 3.09
C GLY A 14 0.42 5.51 1.89
N PHE A 15 1.51 4.75 2.08
CA PHE A 15 2.39 4.34 0.97
C PHE A 15 2.52 2.81 0.79
N MET A 16 2.51 2.33 -0.46
CA MET A 16 3.07 1.03 -0.86
C MET A 16 4.61 1.03 -0.75
N GLY A 17 5.12 1.23 0.47
CA GLY A 17 6.56 1.29 0.70
C GLY A 17 7.28 -0.04 0.43
N PRO A 18 8.60 -0.03 0.24
CA PRO A 18 9.41 -1.21 0.02
C PRO A 18 9.66 -1.78 1.40
N PHE A 19 8.98 -2.87 1.74
CA PHE A 19 9.27 -3.50 3.02
C PHE A 19 10.72 -3.98 3.01
N HIS A 20 11.44 -3.61 4.07
CA HIS A 20 12.60 -4.38 4.47
C HIS A 20 12.09 -5.80 4.70
N LEU A 21 12.44 -6.70 3.81
CA LEU A 21 11.97 -8.08 3.80
C LEU A 21 12.25 -8.82 5.13
N ASP A 22 13.13 -8.25 5.95
CA ASP A 22 13.47 -8.65 7.31
C ASP A 22 12.28 -8.60 8.28
N TYR A 23 11.32 -7.69 8.12
CA TYR A 23 10.16 -7.60 9.03
C TYR A 23 9.15 -8.75 8.81
N LEU A 24 9.21 -9.44 7.66
CA LEU A 24 8.45 -10.67 7.39
C LEU A 24 9.16 -11.93 7.90
N LEU A 25 10.39 -11.80 8.39
CA LEU A 25 11.22 -12.92 8.83
C LEU A 25 11.22 -13.12 10.36
N SER A 26 10.63 -12.22 11.15
CA SER A 26 10.55 -12.37 12.62
C SER A 26 9.39 -13.26 13.09
N ASP A 27 8.34 -13.44 12.28
CA ASP A 27 7.16 -14.22 12.65
C ASP A 27 7.19 -15.68 12.15
N GLN A 28 8.34 -16.16 11.69
CA GLN A 28 8.54 -17.60 11.52
C GLN A 28 9.07 -18.17 12.82
N GLU A 29 8.15 -18.53 13.72
CA GLU A 29 8.47 -19.47 14.80
C GLU A 29 9.12 -20.71 14.17
N GLU A 30 10.39 -20.91 14.49
CA GLU A 30 11.11 -22.13 14.20
C GLU A 30 10.44 -23.31 14.91
N GLY A 31 10.15 -24.35 14.12
CA GLY A 31 10.17 -25.73 14.62
C GLY A 31 8.95 -26.23 15.38
N LYS A 32 7.84 -26.54 14.67
CA LYS A 32 6.97 -27.66 15.08
C LYS A 32 6.65 -28.60 13.91
N LYS A 33 6.94 -29.88 14.15
CA LYS A 33 6.83 -31.03 13.24
C LYS A 33 5.45 -31.11 12.56
N ARG A 34 5.44 -31.31 11.23
CA ARG A 34 4.23 -31.54 10.41
C ARG A 34 3.48 -32.81 10.85
N PRO A 35 2.17 -32.75 11.19
CA PRO A 35 1.35 -33.95 11.27
C PRO A 35 0.85 -34.37 9.88
N LYS A 36 0.72 -35.69 9.69
CA LYS A 36 0.31 -36.37 8.45
C LYS A 36 -1.05 -35.87 7.90
N ARG A 37 -1.13 -35.80 6.57
CA ARG A 37 -2.34 -35.52 5.76
C ARG A 37 -3.51 -36.40 6.20
N ARG A 38 -4.64 -35.78 6.56
CA ARG A 38 -5.94 -36.43 6.72
C ARG A 38 -6.89 -35.90 5.64
N ASN A 39 -7.47 -36.81 4.86
CA ASN A 39 -8.32 -36.52 3.70
C ASN A 39 -9.51 -35.61 4.06
N ARG A 40 -9.65 -34.47 3.36
CA ARG A 40 -10.83 -33.60 3.45
C ARG A 40 -11.88 -34.05 2.46
N ARG A 41 -13.04 -34.45 2.97
CA ARG A 41 -14.27 -34.69 2.21
C ARG A 41 -14.70 -33.41 1.48
N HIS A 42 -15.05 -33.54 0.21
CA HIS A 42 -15.64 -32.47 -0.60
C HIS A 42 -16.99 -32.01 0.00
N ARG A 43 -17.09 -30.71 0.29
CA ARG A 43 -18.38 -30.02 0.39
C ARG A 43 -18.63 -29.32 -0.93
N SER A 44 -19.71 -29.70 -1.61
CA SER A 44 -20.19 -29.13 -2.85
C SER A 44 -20.50 -27.65 -2.68
N ASN A 45 -19.83 -26.79 -3.46
CA ASN A 45 -20.14 -25.36 -3.52
C ASN A 45 -21.39 -25.16 -4.39
N ARG A 46 -22.47 -24.64 -3.78
CA ARG A 46 -23.61 -24.07 -4.50
C ARG A 46 -23.16 -22.76 -5.14
N ASN A 47 -23.22 -22.70 -6.46
CA ASN A 47 -23.07 -21.48 -7.24
C ASN A 47 -24.15 -20.47 -6.82
N LYS A 48 -23.72 -19.31 -6.31
CA LYS A 48 -24.52 -18.09 -6.32
C LYS A 48 -23.86 -17.11 -7.29
N THR A 49 -24.58 -16.83 -8.36
CA THR A 49 -24.32 -15.74 -9.30
C THR A 49 -24.37 -14.40 -8.56
N PRO A 50 -23.48 -13.43 -8.85
CA PRO A 50 -23.52 -12.13 -8.21
C PRO A 50 -24.46 -11.18 -8.97
N SER A 51 -25.65 -10.97 -8.43
CA SER A 51 -26.49 -9.80 -8.74
C SER A 51 -26.00 -8.61 -7.94
N GLY A 52 -25.90 -7.43 -8.56
CA GLY A 52 -25.36 -6.18 -7.99
C GLY A 52 -25.81 -5.91 -6.56
N VAL A 53 -24.85 -5.94 -5.62
CA VAL A 53 -25.11 -5.70 -4.20
C VAL A 53 -24.79 -4.25 -3.90
N LYS A 54 -25.82 -3.44 -3.61
CA LYS A 54 -25.67 -2.23 -2.80
C LYS A 54 -24.99 -2.67 -1.50
N SER A 55 -23.74 -2.24 -1.30
CA SER A 55 -22.98 -2.50 -0.07
C SER A 55 -23.81 -2.00 1.12
N THR A 56 -24.22 -2.86 2.05
CA THR A 56 -24.99 -2.45 3.25
C THR A 56 -24.10 -2.18 4.45
N GLY A 57 -22.77 -2.06 4.26
CA GLY A 57 -21.79 -2.09 5.34
C GLY A 57 -21.69 -3.47 6.00
N ASP A 58 -20.67 -3.65 6.84
CA ASP A 58 -20.60 -4.81 7.73
C ASP A 58 -21.46 -4.54 8.98
N LYS A 59 -22.39 -5.44 9.32
CA LYS A 59 -23.42 -5.16 10.34
C LYS A 59 -22.82 -4.83 11.70
N GLU A 60 -21.85 -5.63 12.15
CA GLU A 60 -21.18 -5.44 13.44
C GLU A 60 -20.34 -4.16 13.44
N ALA A 61 -19.65 -3.89 12.32
CA ALA A 61 -18.89 -2.65 12.17
C ALA A 61 -19.80 -1.40 12.17
N VAL A 62 -20.96 -1.46 11.50
CA VAL A 62 -21.94 -0.36 11.44
C VAL A 62 -22.51 -0.08 12.83
N GLU A 63 -22.90 -1.11 13.56
CA GLU A 63 -23.39 -0.96 14.94
C GLU A 63 -22.34 -0.29 15.83
N ARG A 64 -21.08 -0.73 15.73
CA ARG A 64 -19.96 -0.12 16.47
C ARG A 64 -19.71 1.34 16.09
N ALA A 65 -19.79 1.68 14.80
CA ALA A 65 -19.63 3.06 14.35
C ALA A 65 -20.72 3.96 14.94
N LEU A 66 -21.96 3.47 15.03
CA LEU A 66 -23.07 4.24 15.62
C LEU A 66 -22.97 4.32 17.15
N SER A 67 -22.53 3.25 17.83
CA SER A 67 -22.45 3.22 19.28
C SER A 67 -21.35 4.12 19.87
N ARG A 68 -20.39 4.61 19.06
CA ARG A 68 -19.28 5.45 19.55
C ARG A 68 -19.73 6.73 20.25
N PHE A 69 -20.92 7.23 19.93
CA PHE A 69 -21.50 8.41 20.56
C PHE A 69 -22.02 8.17 21.99
N THR A 70 -22.21 6.91 22.39
CA THR A 70 -22.85 6.56 23.67
C THR A 70 -22.06 5.55 24.50
N VAL A 71 -21.09 4.85 23.91
CA VAL A 71 -20.29 3.83 24.59
C VAL A 71 -19.34 4.44 25.62
N ASP A 72 -19.23 3.83 26.79
CA ASP A 72 -18.31 4.24 27.86
C ASP A 72 -17.35 3.08 28.19
N PRO A 73 -16.02 3.27 28.12
CA PRO A 73 -15.33 4.50 27.71
C PRO A 73 -15.47 4.79 26.20
N PRO A 74 -15.32 6.06 25.77
CA PRO A 74 -15.33 6.42 24.35
C PRO A 74 -14.13 5.79 23.61
N PRO A 75 -14.24 5.54 22.29
CA PRO A 75 -13.12 5.02 21.51
C PRO A 75 -11.90 5.95 21.54
N MET A 76 -10.72 5.38 21.35
CA MET A 76 -9.45 6.09 21.47
C MET A 76 -9.37 7.32 20.55
N GLY A 77 -9.18 8.49 21.14
CA GLY A 77 -9.10 9.77 20.42
C GLY A 77 -10.46 10.33 19.96
N PHE A 78 -11.57 9.62 20.20
CA PHE A 78 -12.91 10.14 20.00
C PHE A 78 -13.39 10.84 21.29
N THR A 79 -14.05 12.00 21.15
CA THR A 79 -14.68 12.71 22.27
C THR A 79 -16.19 12.72 22.09
N GLN A 80 -16.93 12.49 23.17
CA GLN A 80 -18.40 12.60 23.20
C GLN A 80 -18.85 14.01 23.60
N ASP A 81 -17.98 14.76 24.29
CA ASP A 81 -18.23 16.13 24.72
C ASP A 81 -17.88 17.09 23.56
N ILE A 82 -18.78 17.16 22.58
CA ILE A 82 -18.66 18.04 21.43
C ILE A 82 -19.78 19.08 21.48
N ASP A 83 -19.42 20.36 21.44
CA ASP A 83 -20.35 21.48 21.35
C ASP A 83 -20.20 22.19 20.00
N PRO A 84 -21.26 22.31 19.17
CA PRO A 84 -22.59 21.69 19.33
C PRO A 84 -22.54 20.15 19.24
N PRO A 85 -23.57 19.42 19.69
CA PRO A 85 -23.62 17.96 19.57
C PRO A 85 -23.35 17.44 18.16
N ALA A 86 -22.91 16.17 18.06
CA ALA A 86 -22.66 15.51 16.78
C ALA A 86 -23.89 15.57 15.87
N THR A 87 -23.69 15.92 14.60
CA THR A 87 -24.76 16.04 13.60
C THR A 87 -24.69 14.91 12.58
N THR A 88 -25.83 14.53 12.00
CA THR A 88 -25.85 13.58 10.89
C THR A 88 -25.63 14.31 9.56
N VAL A 89 -24.60 13.90 8.82
CA VAL A 89 -24.28 14.45 7.50
C VAL A 89 -24.31 13.33 6.46
N ASN A 90 -25.12 13.50 5.42
CA ASN A 90 -25.24 12.52 4.33
C ASN A 90 -24.47 12.99 3.10
N ILE A 91 -23.56 12.15 2.61
CA ILE A 91 -22.75 12.42 1.42
C ILE A 91 -23.14 11.41 0.33
N ASN A 92 -23.46 11.92 -0.85
CA ASN A 92 -23.57 11.10 -2.06
C ASN A 92 -22.23 11.11 -2.80
N TRP A 93 -21.50 10.00 -2.73
CA TRP A 93 -20.16 9.88 -3.30
C TRP A 93 -20.22 9.09 -4.60
N LYS A 94 -19.98 9.77 -5.72
CA LYS A 94 -19.93 9.13 -7.05
C LYS A 94 -18.76 8.16 -7.12
N LEU A 95 -19.02 6.93 -7.54
CA LEU A 95 -18.02 5.88 -7.71
C LEU A 95 -17.81 5.54 -9.18
N ASN A 96 -16.55 5.43 -9.59
CA ASN A 96 -16.08 5.05 -10.90
C ASN A 96 -15.07 3.90 -10.76
N ALA A 97 -15.57 2.74 -10.28
CA ALA A 97 -14.73 1.56 -10.08
C ALA A 97 -14.35 0.91 -11.41
N VAL A 98 -13.09 0.50 -11.55
CA VAL A 98 -12.59 -0.20 -12.73
C VAL A 98 -13.11 -1.64 -12.75
N PRO A 99 -13.71 -2.12 -13.85
CA PRO A 99 -14.18 -3.49 -13.94
C PRO A 99 -13.05 -4.51 -13.78
N LYS A 100 -13.32 -5.66 -13.15
CA LYS A 100 -12.30 -6.70 -12.96
C LYS A 100 -11.78 -7.25 -14.28
N SER A 101 -12.65 -7.33 -15.29
CA SER A 101 -12.29 -7.76 -16.64
C SER A 101 -11.25 -6.82 -17.27
N VAL A 102 -11.37 -5.51 -17.03
CA VAL A 102 -10.42 -4.49 -17.49
C VAL A 102 -9.09 -4.63 -16.76
N GLN A 103 -9.09 -4.72 -15.42
CA GLN A 103 -7.86 -4.94 -14.65
C GLN A 103 -7.11 -6.20 -15.13
N ASN A 104 -7.83 -7.30 -15.37
CA ASN A 104 -7.24 -8.57 -15.84
C ASN A 104 -6.60 -8.43 -17.23
N LYS A 105 -7.21 -7.67 -18.15
CA LYS A 105 -6.65 -7.39 -19.47
C LYS A 105 -5.44 -6.45 -19.41
N ALA A 106 -5.48 -5.45 -18.52
CA ALA A 106 -4.39 -4.50 -18.35
C ALA A 106 -3.14 -5.11 -17.69
N SER A 107 -3.33 -6.03 -16.71
CA SER A 107 -2.24 -6.63 -15.92
C SER A 107 -1.06 -7.18 -16.74
N PRO A 108 -1.24 -8.00 -17.79
CA PRO A 108 -0.13 -8.49 -18.61
C PRO A 108 0.47 -7.43 -19.54
N LEU A 109 -0.19 -6.29 -19.78
CA LEU A 109 0.29 -5.24 -20.68
C LEU A 109 1.25 -4.26 -19.99
N VAL A 110 1.07 -4.09 -18.68
CA VAL A 110 1.80 -3.11 -17.86
C VAL A 110 3.09 -3.67 -17.23
N CYS A 111 3.30 -4.98 -17.23
CA CYS A 111 4.48 -5.63 -16.67
C CYS A 111 5.29 -6.36 -17.75
N SER A 112 6.62 -6.21 -17.73
CA SER A 112 7.55 -7.08 -18.47
C SER A 112 8.55 -7.75 -17.50
N PRO A 113 9.16 -8.90 -17.86
CA PRO A 113 10.19 -9.54 -17.04
C PRO A 113 11.39 -8.62 -16.79
N GLY A 114 11.86 -8.54 -15.55
CA GLY A 114 13.00 -7.69 -15.17
C GLY A 114 12.70 -6.20 -15.02
N GLU A 115 11.51 -5.72 -15.40
CA GLU A 115 11.12 -4.31 -15.25
C GLU A 115 10.58 -4.03 -13.85
N PHE A 116 11.47 -3.79 -12.88
CA PHE A 116 11.11 -3.42 -11.49
C PHE A 116 11.35 -1.94 -11.16
N GLY A 117 12.01 -1.20 -12.06
CA GLY A 117 12.40 0.20 -11.88
C GLY A 117 11.41 1.21 -12.47
N PHE A 118 11.89 2.45 -12.60
CA PHE A 118 11.25 3.47 -13.46
C PHE A 118 11.19 2.97 -14.90
N LEU A 119 10.19 3.44 -15.63
CA LEU A 119 10.04 3.16 -17.04
C LEU A 119 10.58 4.33 -17.83
N PRO A 120 11.37 4.11 -18.90
CA PRO A 120 11.66 5.17 -19.85
C PRO A 120 10.36 5.63 -20.52
N GLU A 121 10.33 6.88 -20.97
CA GLU A 121 9.16 7.52 -21.59
C GLU A 121 8.59 6.67 -22.73
N GLU A 122 9.45 6.15 -23.61
CA GLU A 122 9.04 5.25 -24.69
C GLU A 122 8.24 4.04 -24.17
N ARG A 123 8.65 3.43 -23.06
CA ARG A 123 7.95 2.29 -22.47
C ARG A 123 6.61 2.71 -21.85
N VAL A 124 6.52 3.92 -21.31
CA VAL A 124 5.27 4.52 -20.80
C VAL A 124 4.30 4.74 -21.96
N GLU A 125 4.74 5.32 -23.07
CA GLU A 125 3.92 5.49 -24.28
C GLU A 125 3.45 4.16 -24.86
N GLN A 126 4.32 3.15 -24.87
CA GLN A 126 3.95 1.80 -25.31
C GLN A 126 2.86 1.20 -24.41
N ILE A 127 2.90 1.45 -23.09
CA ILE A 127 1.82 1.03 -22.19
C ILE A 127 0.54 1.79 -22.54
N ALA A 128 0.61 3.10 -22.71
CA ALA A 128 -0.54 3.94 -23.07
C ALA A 128 -1.25 3.43 -24.34
N LYS A 129 -0.48 3.14 -25.40
CA LYS A 129 -0.99 2.55 -26.65
C LYS A 129 -1.64 1.18 -26.44
N LYS A 130 -1.08 0.32 -25.58
CA LYS A 130 -1.63 -1.02 -25.31
C LYS A 130 -2.95 -0.98 -24.54
N ILE A 131 -3.13 0.01 -23.67
CA ILE A 131 -4.33 0.14 -22.83
C ILE A 131 -5.39 1.07 -23.43
N GLU A 132 -5.14 1.74 -24.55
CA GLU A 132 -6.03 2.74 -25.17
C GLU A 132 -7.49 2.27 -25.33
N LYS A 133 -7.70 0.98 -25.60
CA LYS A 133 -9.04 0.37 -25.78
C LYS A 133 -9.65 -0.19 -24.50
N LEU A 134 -9.00 0.03 -23.36
CA LEU A 134 -9.42 -0.43 -22.05
C LEU A 134 -9.91 0.77 -21.25
N ASP A 135 -10.99 0.59 -20.50
CA ASP A 135 -11.55 1.61 -19.61
C ASP A 135 -10.72 1.73 -18.31
N ILE A 136 -9.47 2.17 -18.47
CA ILE A 136 -8.47 2.36 -17.41
C ILE A 136 -7.48 3.45 -17.83
N THR A 137 -7.15 4.35 -16.93
CA THR A 137 -6.19 5.43 -17.23
C THR A 137 -4.74 4.95 -17.21
N LEU A 138 -3.84 5.77 -17.73
CA LEU A 138 -2.40 5.50 -17.67
C LEU A 138 -1.90 5.46 -16.23
N GLU A 139 -2.33 6.38 -15.38
CA GLU A 139 -1.94 6.45 -13.97
C GLU A 139 -2.45 5.23 -13.18
N GLN A 140 -3.71 4.82 -13.43
CA GLN A 140 -4.26 3.58 -12.89
C GLN A 140 -3.41 2.36 -13.31
N SER A 141 -3.00 2.31 -14.56
CA SER A 141 -2.19 1.23 -15.13
C SER A 141 -0.76 1.20 -14.57
N LEU A 142 -0.11 2.35 -14.41
CA LEU A 142 1.21 2.48 -13.78
C LEU A 142 1.15 2.12 -12.29
N SER A 143 0.07 2.51 -11.60
CA SER A 143 -0.16 2.12 -10.21
C SER A 143 -0.44 0.62 -10.06
N LEU A 144 -1.22 0.03 -10.99
CA LEU A 144 -1.44 -1.42 -11.07
C LEU A 144 -0.12 -2.18 -11.30
N ARG A 145 0.75 -1.69 -12.19
CA ARG A 145 2.10 -2.25 -12.41
C ARG A 145 2.90 -2.30 -11.11
N SER A 146 2.92 -1.21 -10.35
CA SER A 146 3.63 -1.14 -9.07
C SER A 146 3.09 -2.18 -8.08
N ALA A 147 1.77 -2.33 -7.98
CA ALA A 147 1.14 -3.33 -7.13
C ALA A 147 1.46 -4.78 -7.57
N LEU A 148 1.44 -5.05 -8.87
CA LEU A 148 1.80 -6.35 -9.46
C LEU A 148 3.27 -6.69 -9.20
N ASN A 149 4.19 -5.75 -9.41
CA ASN A 149 5.61 -5.94 -9.17
C ASN A 149 5.92 -6.18 -7.68
N GLN A 150 5.20 -5.51 -6.77
CA GLN A 150 5.31 -5.77 -5.34
C GLN A 150 4.81 -7.18 -4.98
N GLU A 151 3.62 -7.57 -5.46
CA GLU A 151 3.06 -8.90 -5.21
C GLU A 151 3.98 -10.01 -5.76
N LYS A 152 4.50 -9.80 -6.97
CA LYS A 152 5.46 -10.69 -7.63
C LYS A 152 6.72 -10.86 -6.78
N SER A 153 7.33 -9.77 -6.32
CA SER A 153 8.52 -9.77 -5.47
C SER A 153 8.30 -10.58 -4.20
N VAL A 154 7.17 -10.37 -3.51
CA VAL A 154 6.85 -11.08 -2.26
C VAL A 154 6.65 -12.57 -2.48
N TYR A 155 5.86 -12.96 -3.48
CA TYR A 155 5.55 -14.37 -3.71
C TYR A 155 6.67 -15.15 -4.39
N SER A 156 7.54 -14.52 -5.17
CA SER A 156 8.68 -15.18 -5.81
C SER A 156 9.92 -15.26 -4.92
N HIS A 157 9.98 -14.50 -3.82
CA HIS A 157 11.19 -14.38 -3.00
C HIS A 157 11.75 -15.72 -2.52
N GLY A 158 10.91 -16.60 -1.94
CA GLY A 158 11.38 -17.91 -1.44
C GLY A 158 11.95 -18.78 -2.56
N ARG A 159 11.37 -18.72 -3.76
CA ARG A 159 11.89 -19.42 -4.95
C ARG A 159 13.22 -18.82 -5.39
N LEU A 160 13.34 -17.50 -5.40
CA LEU A 160 14.60 -16.82 -5.73
C LEU A 160 15.73 -17.25 -4.78
N MET A 161 15.47 -17.21 -3.47
CA MET A 161 16.46 -17.60 -2.46
C MET A 161 16.85 -19.08 -2.53
N SER A 162 15.93 -19.97 -2.91
CA SER A 162 16.28 -21.38 -3.17
C SER A 162 17.28 -21.57 -4.31
N ARG A 163 17.45 -20.57 -5.18
CA ARG A 163 18.39 -20.57 -6.30
C ARG A 163 19.63 -19.70 -6.06
N ALA A 164 19.90 -19.30 -4.82
CA ALA A 164 21.04 -18.46 -4.45
C ALA A 164 22.39 -18.99 -4.98
N ASN A 165 22.63 -20.31 -4.90
CA ASN A 165 23.85 -20.93 -5.42
C ASN A 165 23.96 -20.85 -6.95
N GLU A 166 22.84 -20.98 -7.66
CA GLU A 166 22.82 -20.83 -9.13
C GLU A 166 23.12 -19.38 -9.53
N LEU A 167 22.46 -18.42 -8.86
CA LEU A 167 22.66 -16.99 -9.08
C LEU A 167 24.13 -16.60 -8.84
N LYS A 168 24.71 -17.06 -7.73
CA LYS A 168 26.13 -16.89 -7.41
C LYS A 168 27.02 -17.42 -8.53
N ARG A 169 26.80 -18.67 -8.97
CA ARG A 169 27.62 -19.28 -10.05
C ARG A 169 27.55 -18.49 -11.35
N ARG A 170 26.35 -18.07 -11.76
CA ARG A 170 26.14 -17.30 -13.00
C ARG A 170 26.78 -15.91 -12.93
N TYR A 171 26.59 -15.23 -11.80
CA TYR A 171 27.22 -13.94 -11.55
C TYR A 171 28.75 -14.04 -11.58
N ASP A 172 29.33 -15.03 -10.91
CA ASP A 172 30.77 -15.27 -10.93
C ASP A 172 31.28 -15.64 -12.34
N SER A 173 30.42 -16.23 -13.19
CA SER A 173 30.72 -16.53 -14.60
C SER A 173 30.58 -15.32 -15.54
N GLY A 174 30.22 -14.14 -15.03
CA GLY A 174 30.18 -12.88 -15.78
C GLY A 174 28.79 -12.30 -16.04
N GLU A 175 27.68 -13.00 -15.73
CA GLU A 175 26.34 -12.42 -15.88
C GLU A 175 26.15 -11.20 -14.96
N SER A 176 25.52 -10.13 -15.46
CA SER A 176 25.20 -8.94 -14.66
C SER A 176 23.97 -9.16 -13.77
N VAL A 177 23.81 -8.34 -12.72
CA VAL A 177 22.64 -8.40 -11.84
C VAL A 177 21.35 -8.11 -12.62
N LEU A 178 21.38 -7.18 -13.57
CA LEU A 178 20.22 -6.86 -14.41
C LEU A 178 19.85 -8.03 -15.35
N SER A 179 20.84 -8.68 -15.98
CA SER A 179 20.61 -9.89 -16.79
C SER A 179 19.96 -11.00 -15.95
N LEU A 180 20.46 -11.21 -14.73
CA LEU A 180 19.89 -12.19 -13.81
C LEU A 180 18.49 -11.77 -13.33
N SER A 181 18.23 -10.49 -13.12
CA SER A 181 16.90 -9.96 -12.80
C SER A 181 15.88 -10.26 -13.90
N THR A 182 16.23 -10.03 -15.16
CA THR A 182 15.36 -10.38 -16.30
C THR A 182 15.17 -11.89 -16.40
N ARG A 183 16.25 -12.69 -16.28
CA ARG A 183 16.21 -14.15 -16.41
C ARG A 183 15.35 -14.82 -15.32
N PHE A 184 15.50 -14.39 -14.08
CA PHE A 184 14.80 -14.97 -12.92
C PHE A 184 13.51 -14.21 -12.58
N ASP A 185 13.23 -13.13 -13.30
CA ASP A 185 12.05 -12.27 -13.16
C ASP A 185 11.82 -11.85 -11.71
N ALA A 186 12.88 -11.28 -11.13
CA ALA A 186 12.93 -10.87 -9.73
C ALA A 186 13.61 -9.50 -9.57
N PRO A 187 13.25 -8.72 -8.55
CA PRO A 187 13.80 -7.37 -8.36
C PRO A 187 15.34 -7.40 -8.28
N PRO A 188 16.05 -6.52 -9.02
CA PRO A 188 17.51 -6.51 -9.07
C PRO A 188 18.22 -6.53 -7.71
N VAL A 189 17.73 -5.77 -6.72
CA VAL A 189 18.34 -5.74 -5.37
C VAL A 189 18.14 -7.09 -4.67
N ASN A 190 16.99 -7.74 -4.85
CA ASN A 190 16.75 -9.07 -4.28
C ASN A 190 17.59 -10.15 -4.98
N VAL A 191 17.86 -10.02 -6.28
CA VAL A 191 18.82 -10.86 -7.00
C VAL A 191 20.22 -10.69 -6.42
N PHE A 192 20.66 -9.45 -6.19
CA PHE A 192 21.95 -9.18 -5.57
C PHE A 192 22.05 -9.74 -4.16
N ARG A 193 21.01 -9.59 -3.33
CA ARG A 193 20.93 -10.23 -2.00
C ARG A 193 21.08 -11.75 -2.10
N ALA A 194 20.40 -12.39 -3.06
CA ALA A 194 20.49 -13.83 -3.26
C ALA A 194 21.90 -14.27 -3.72
N ILE A 195 22.59 -13.48 -4.54
CA ILE A 195 24.01 -13.72 -4.91
C ILE A 195 24.88 -13.72 -3.64
N LEU A 196 24.74 -12.71 -2.78
CA LEU A 196 25.49 -12.62 -1.52
C LEU A 196 25.14 -13.77 -0.55
N THR A 197 23.87 -14.16 -0.48
CA THR A 197 23.45 -15.36 0.27
C THR A 197 24.10 -16.62 -0.28
N GLY A 198 24.21 -16.79 -1.60
CA GLY A 198 24.91 -17.91 -2.24
C GLY A 198 26.42 -17.93 -1.99
N ARG A 199 27.00 -16.80 -1.55
CA ARG A 199 28.38 -16.69 -1.05
C ARG A 199 28.51 -16.98 0.46
N GLY A 200 27.43 -17.42 1.11
CA GLY A 200 27.40 -17.72 2.53
C GLY A 200 27.28 -16.50 3.45
N TRP A 201 26.89 -15.33 2.94
CA TRP A 201 26.70 -14.16 3.79
C TRP A 201 25.40 -14.27 4.58
N SER A 202 25.46 -13.90 5.87
CA SER A 202 24.27 -13.80 6.72
C SER A 202 23.40 -12.61 6.32
N LYS A 203 22.10 -12.67 6.63
CA LYS A 203 21.14 -11.58 6.36
C LYS A 203 21.60 -10.25 6.97
N ASN A 204 22.07 -10.29 8.22
CA ASN A 204 22.58 -9.10 8.91
C ASN A 204 23.83 -8.54 8.22
N LYS A 205 24.78 -9.39 7.81
CA LYS A 205 25.97 -8.95 7.07
C LYS A 205 25.59 -8.27 5.76
N ILE A 206 24.65 -8.87 5.01
CA ILE A 206 24.15 -8.29 3.76
C ILE A 206 23.52 -6.92 4.04
N LYS A 207 22.56 -6.85 4.97
CA LYS A 207 21.87 -5.61 5.33
C LYS A 207 22.84 -4.48 5.68
N GLU A 208 23.77 -4.72 6.59
CA GLU A 208 24.72 -3.68 7.03
C GLU A 208 25.72 -3.31 5.94
N THR A 209 26.07 -4.24 5.05
CA THR A 209 26.94 -3.94 3.91
C THR A 209 26.22 -3.14 2.83
N LEU A 210 24.94 -3.42 2.54
CA LEU A 210 24.19 -2.68 1.51
C LEU A 210 23.80 -1.27 1.98
N LYS A 211 23.69 -1.03 3.29
CA LYS A 211 23.58 0.34 3.86
C LYS A 211 24.87 1.15 3.69
N ALA A 212 26.02 0.48 3.64
CA ALA A 212 27.34 1.09 3.51
C ALA A 212 28.15 0.37 2.43
N PRO A 213 27.81 0.57 1.13
CA PRO A 213 28.32 -0.23 0.02
C PRO A 213 29.82 0.00 -0.26
N SER A 214 30.47 0.93 0.44
CA SER A 214 31.94 1.14 0.39
C SER A 214 32.75 -0.11 0.75
N LYS A 215 32.15 -1.07 1.46
CA LYS A 215 32.77 -2.35 1.84
C LYS A 215 32.70 -3.44 0.76
N LEU A 216 32.01 -3.20 -0.35
CA LEU A 216 31.95 -4.13 -1.48
C LEU A 216 33.19 -3.99 -2.36
N ASN A 217 33.58 -5.06 -3.06
CA ASN A 217 34.57 -4.94 -4.14
C ASN A 217 34.01 -4.09 -5.30
N GLN A 218 34.89 -3.64 -6.20
CA GLN A 218 34.53 -2.73 -7.29
C GLN A 218 33.31 -3.23 -8.10
N ARG A 219 33.36 -4.49 -8.57
CA ARG A 219 32.29 -5.08 -9.39
C ARG A 219 30.97 -5.15 -8.62
N ASP A 220 31.00 -5.66 -7.40
CA ASP A 220 29.81 -5.78 -6.56
C ASP A 220 29.18 -4.42 -6.24
N ARG A 221 30.02 -3.39 -6.03
CA ARG A 221 29.55 -2.02 -5.81
C ARG A 221 28.86 -1.44 -7.05
N GLU A 222 29.48 -1.56 -8.21
CA GLU A 222 28.91 -1.10 -9.48
C GLU A 222 27.59 -1.82 -9.79
N GLN A 223 27.57 -3.15 -9.63
CA GLN A 223 26.39 -3.96 -9.89
C GLN A 223 25.26 -3.68 -8.88
N PHE A 224 25.59 -3.39 -7.62
CA PHE A 224 24.60 -2.97 -6.63
C PHE A 224 24.01 -1.60 -6.96
N GLN A 225 24.82 -0.63 -7.39
CA GLN A 225 24.33 0.69 -7.80
C GLN A 225 23.37 0.61 -8.99
N LEU A 226 23.71 -0.21 -10.00
CA LEU A 226 22.82 -0.49 -11.14
C LEU A 226 21.53 -1.21 -10.69
N ALA A 227 21.63 -2.11 -9.72
CA ALA A 227 20.47 -2.81 -9.19
C ALA A 227 19.54 -1.86 -8.43
N GLU A 228 20.09 -0.96 -7.61
CA GLU A 228 19.32 0.01 -6.83
C GLU A 228 18.59 1.02 -7.71
N SER A 229 19.23 1.53 -8.77
CA SER A 229 18.58 2.43 -9.72
C SER A 229 17.47 1.77 -10.55
N ALA A 230 17.57 0.45 -10.77
CA ALA A 230 16.61 -0.34 -11.55
C ALA A 230 15.53 -1.06 -10.71
N ASP A 231 15.45 -0.82 -9.40
CA ASP A 231 14.55 -1.56 -8.50
C ASP A 231 13.74 -0.64 -7.59
N ARG A 232 12.59 -0.15 -8.06
CA ARG A 232 11.69 0.67 -7.22
C ARG A 232 10.93 -0.14 -6.16
N VAL A 233 10.89 -1.46 -6.30
CA VAL A 233 10.16 -2.34 -5.38
C VAL A 233 10.96 -2.57 -4.09
N SER A 234 12.28 -2.55 -4.21
CA SER A 234 13.22 -2.80 -3.12
C SER A 234 14.07 -1.59 -2.75
N SER A 235 14.05 -0.49 -3.53
CA SER A 235 14.81 0.74 -3.26
C SER A 235 14.27 1.52 -2.07
N VAL A 236 15.10 2.40 -1.50
CA VAL A 236 14.83 3.09 -0.23
C VAL A 236 14.26 4.51 -0.44
N ASN A 237 14.48 5.14 -1.60
CA ASN A 237 14.05 6.53 -1.81
C ASN A 237 12.57 6.63 -2.22
N GLN A 238 11.75 7.13 -1.31
CA GLN A 238 10.29 7.28 -1.46
C GLN A 238 9.77 8.66 -1.03
N SER A 239 10.65 9.64 -0.84
CA SER A 239 10.28 10.96 -0.31
C SER A 239 9.21 11.64 -1.16
N GLU A 240 9.38 11.66 -2.48
CA GLU A 240 8.50 12.35 -3.42
C GLU A 240 7.05 11.84 -3.35
N THR A 241 6.87 10.53 -3.50
CA THR A 241 5.53 9.93 -3.46
C THR A 241 4.91 10.02 -2.05
N GLN A 242 5.73 10.23 -1.02
CA GLN A 242 5.26 10.40 0.35
C GLN A 242 4.72 11.81 0.52
N SER A 243 5.45 12.82 0.03
CA SER A 243 4.95 14.19 -0.06
C SER A 243 3.68 14.28 -0.94
N ALA A 244 3.61 13.56 -2.06
CA ALA A 244 2.39 13.48 -2.88
C ALA A 244 1.20 12.83 -2.14
N ALA A 245 1.47 11.84 -1.28
CA ALA A 245 0.46 11.22 -0.44
C ALA A 245 -0.07 12.20 0.63
N GLU A 246 0.84 12.96 1.26
CA GLU A 246 0.49 14.00 2.24
C GLU A 246 -0.39 15.10 1.60
N VAL A 247 -0.05 15.58 0.40
CA VAL A 247 -0.89 16.52 -0.35
C VAL A 247 -2.28 15.92 -0.66
N PHE A 248 -2.36 14.62 -0.93
CA PHE A 248 -3.65 13.96 -1.16
C PHE A 248 -4.48 13.83 0.13
N GLU A 249 -3.85 13.64 1.28
CA GLU A 249 -4.51 13.68 2.60
C GLU A 249 -5.04 15.09 2.92
N ASP A 250 -4.28 16.15 2.58
CA ASP A 250 -4.74 17.54 2.72
C ASP A 250 -5.97 17.83 1.84
N ILE A 251 -5.98 17.37 0.59
CA ILE A 251 -7.14 17.50 -0.31
C ILE A 251 -8.40 16.85 0.30
N LEU A 252 -8.24 15.70 0.97
CA LEU A 252 -9.35 15.05 1.67
C LEU A 252 -9.83 15.89 2.85
N CYS A 253 -8.91 16.43 3.65
CA CYS A 253 -9.26 17.32 4.75
C CYS A 253 -10.04 18.54 4.25
N ASP A 254 -9.60 19.18 3.17
CA ASP A 254 -10.28 20.32 2.55
C ASP A 254 -11.69 19.97 2.07
N TYR A 255 -11.87 18.79 1.47
CA TYR A 255 -13.19 18.31 1.05
C TYR A 255 -14.14 18.17 2.24
N PHE A 256 -13.75 17.47 3.31
CA PHE A 256 -14.60 17.28 4.49
C PHE A 256 -14.84 18.61 5.25
N ASN A 257 -13.83 19.48 5.33
CA ASN A 257 -13.97 20.83 5.88
C ASN A 257 -14.99 21.67 5.10
N SER A 258 -14.99 21.60 3.76
CA SER A 258 -15.94 22.32 2.92
C SER A 258 -17.41 21.92 3.15
N LEU A 259 -17.61 20.71 3.69
CA LEU A 259 -18.92 20.18 4.08
C LEU A 259 -19.27 20.46 5.55
N ASN A 260 -18.44 21.22 6.27
CA ASN A 260 -18.55 21.49 7.71
C ASN A 260 -18.57 20.22 8.57
N ILE A 261 -17.88 19.16 8.14
CA ILE A 261 -17.74 17.92 8.90
C ILE A 261 -16.57 18.05 9.86
N ARG A 262 -16.80 17.73 11.13
CA ARG A 262 -15.74 17.75 12.15
C ARG A 262 -15.01 16.42 12.17
N PHE A 263 -13.69 16.49 12.23
CA PHE A 263 -12.81 15.33 12.31
C PHE A 263 -11.53 15.66 13.06
N ARG A 264 -10.83 14.63 13.49
CA ARG A 264 -9.44 14.71 13.96
C ARG A 264 -8.51 14.12 12.93
N ARG A 265 -7.35 14.75 12.75
CA ARG A 265 -6.29 14.30 11.83
C ARG A 265 -5.36 13.31 12.52
N GLN A 266 -4.64 12.53 11.70
CA GLN A 266 -3.60 11.62 12.17
C GLN A 266 -2.60 12.31 13.14
N GLU A 267 -2.13 13.52 12.84
CA GLU A 267 -1.11 14.21 13.66
C GLU A 267 -1.59 14.45 15.10
N GLU A 268 -2.85 14.87 15.25
CA GLU A 268 -3.47 15.11 16.56
C GLU A 268 -3.59 13.82 17.37
N LEU A 269 -3.98 12.72 16.71
CA LEU A 269 -4.09 11.40 17.33
C LEU A 269 -2.72 10.83 17.72
N LEU A 270 -1.70 11.05 16.87
CA LEU A 270 -0.32 10.62 17.14
C LEU A 270 0.22 11.29 18.40
N ASP A 271 0.03 12.61 18.53
CA ASP A 271 0.56 13.37 19.65
C ASP A 271 -0.14 13.03 20.96
N GLU A 272 -1.45 12.80 20.93
CA GLU A 272 -2.21 12.33 22.09
C GLU A 272 -1.76 10.93 22.54
N GLN A 273 -1.72 9.97 21.61
CA GLN A 273 -1.37 8.58 21.93
C GLN A 273 0.09 8.45 22.37
N LYS A 274 1.01 9.24 21.81
CA LYS A 274 2.39 9.27 22.32
C LYS A 274 2.47 9.77 23.76
N LYS A 275 1.64 10.75 24.14
CA LYS A 275 1.61 11.28 25.51
C LYS A 275 1.01 10.30 26.50
N SER A 276 -0.07 9.59 26.14
CA SER A 276 -0.73 8.63 27.03
C SER A 276 -0.09 7.24 27.03
N GLU A 277 0.29 6.73 25.85
CA GLU A 277 0.69 5.33 25.64
C GLU A 277 2.19 5.16 25.31
N GLY A 278 2.94 6.26 25.18
CA GLY A 278 4.35 6.25 24.79
C GLY A 278 4.60 5.88 23.32
N ARG A 279 3.55 5.55 22.55
CA ARG A 279 3.62 5.21 21.13
C ARG A 279 2.28 5.44 20.44
N ALA A 280 2.34 5.62 19.13
CA ALA A 280 1.14 5.52 18.28
C ALA A 280 0.58 4.09 18.31
N ILE A 281 -0.74 3.99 18.48
CA ILE A 281 -1.48 2.73 18.47
C ILE A 281 -2.32 2.63 17.20
N ILE A 282 -3.17 3.63 16.96
CA ILE A 282 -4.16 3.60 15.89
C ILE A 282 -4.50 5.01 15.41
N THR A 283 -4.16 5.30 14.16
CA THR A 283 -4.36 6.64 13.59
C THR A 283 -4.89 6.50 12.17
N PRO A 284 -6.21 6.58 11.94
CA PRO A 284 -6.72 6.85 10.60
C PRO A 284 -6.33 8.27 10.19
N ASP A 285 -6.37 8.57 8.89
CA ASP A 285 -6.01 9.91 8.40
C ASP A 285 -7.05 10.94 8.86
N LEU A 286 -8.33 10.55 8.86
CA LEU A 286 -9.42 11.32 9.47
C LEU A 286 -10.26 10.41 10.40
N LEU A 287 -10.41 10.82 11.66
CA LEU A 287 -11.38 10.26 12.60
C LEU A 287 -12.60 11.19 12.68
N LEU A 288 -13.77 10.72 12.24
CA LEU A 288 -14.97 11.54 12.06
C LEU A 288 -15.74 11.71 13.37
N LEU A 289 -15.95 12.98 13.74
CA LEU A 289 -16.63 13.37 14.97
C LEU A 289 -18.15 13.49 14.79
N ASP A 290 -18.63 13.69 13.55
CA ASP A 290 -20.04 13.72 13.18
C ASP A 290 -20.55 12.34 12.69
N ASP A 291 -21.87 12.13 12.65
CA ASP A 291 -22.49 10.92 12.03
C ASP A 291 -22.48 11.07 10.51
N VAL A 292 -21.33 10.81 9.91
CA VAL A 292 -21.14 10.91 8.46
C VAL A 292 -21.59 9.62 7.80
N ARG A 293 -22.55 9.73 6.88
CA ARG A 293 -23.08 8.62 6.10
C ARG A 293 -22.74 8.81 4.63
N ILE A 294 -21.82 8.00 4.13
CA ILE A 294 -21.41 8.03 2.73
C ILE A 294 -22.19 6.96 1.97
N ASN A 295 -22.96 7.36 0.97
CA ASN A 295 -23.87 6.48 0.22
C ASN A 295 -24.81 5.69 1.14
N GLY A 296 -25.26 6.33 2.23
CA GLY A 296 -26.16 5.76 3.24
C GLY A 296 -25.50 4.85 4.28
N ILE A 297 -24.17 4.69 4.25
CA ILE A 297 -23.42 3.82 5.17
C ILE A 297 -22.66 4.70 6.18
N PRO A 298 -22.85 4.50 7.50
CA PRO A 298 -22.09 5.22 8.52
C PRO A 298 -20.58 4.98 8.38
N CYS A 299 -19.79 6.04 8.47
CA CYS A 299 -18.34 6.00 8.45
C CYS A 299 -17.80 6.76 9.67
N ALA A 300 -17.08 6.05 10.54
CA ALA A 300 -16.43 6.64 11.71
C ALA A 300 -15.01 7.14 11.40
N TRP A 301 -14.39 6.66 10.32
CA TRP A 301 -13.02 7.01 9.93
C TRP A 301 -12.85 6.95 8.41
N ILE A 302 -11.88 7.74 7.91
CA ILE A 302 -11.42 7.74 6.52
C ILE A 302 -9.91 7.54 6.51
N ASP A 303 -9.42 6.71 5.59
CA ASP A 303 -7.99 6.56 5.32
C ASP A 303 -7.74 6.63 3.80
N ALA A 304 -6.70 7.35 3.43
CA ALA A 304 -6.33 7.73 2.09
C ALA A 304 -5.25 6.79 1.55
N LYS A 305 -5.40 6.39 0.29
CA LYS A 305 -4.41 5.60 -0.41
C LYS A 305 -4.01 6.30 -1.71
N HIS A 306 -2.75 6.71 -1.78
CA HIS A 306 -2.18 7.36 -2.97
C HIS A 306 -1.81 6.35 -4.08
N PHE A 307 -2.66 5.36 -4.33
CA PHE A 307 -2.46 4.34 -5.36
C PHE A 307 -3.80 3.77 -5.85
N PHE A 308 -3.77 2.94 -6.89
CA PHE A 308 -4.93 2.23 -7.41
C PHE A 308 -5.26 1.02 -6.54
N GLY A 309 -6.51 0.93 -6.08
CA GLY A 309 -7.05 -0.20 -5.31
C GLY A 309 -7.21 -1.46 -6.15
N ALA A 310 -6.09 -2.09 -6.53
CA ALA A 310 -6.09 -3.30 -7.33
C ALA A 310 -6.63 -4.51 -6.54
N ASP A 311 -7.45 -5.34 -7.19
CA ASP A 311 -7.91 -6.61 -6.62
C ASP A 311 -6.81 -7.68 -6.77
N LEU A 312 -5.82 -7.57 -5.90
CA LEU A 312 -4.65 -8.44 -5.76
C LEU A 312 -4.56 -8.96 -4.32
N ARG A 313 -3.99 -10.15 -4.11
CA ARG A 313 -4.05 -10.85 -2.82
C ARG A 313 -3.18 -10.17 -1.76
N PHE A 314 -1.96 -9.82 -2.12
CA PHE A 314 -0.99 -9.23 -1.21
C PHE A 314 -1.44 -7.86 -0.69
N PRO A 315 -1.73 -6.85 -1.54
CA PRO A 315 -2.16 -5.54 -1.05
C PRO A 315 -3.49 -5.60 -0.32
N ARG A 316 -4.47 -6.37 -0.81
CA ARG A 316 -5.75 -6.54 -0.11
C ARG A 316 -5.58 -7.07 1.30
N LYS A 317 -4.72 -8.08 1.51
CA LYS A 317 -4.44 -8.61 2.86
C LYS A 317 -3.78 -7.57 3.76
N LYS A 318 -2.85 -6.77 3.22
CA LYS A 318 -2.17 -5.71 3.96
C LYS A 318 -3.17 -4.64 4.40
N THR A 319 -3.98 -4.13 3.46
CA THR A 319 -5.00 -3.12 3.76
C THR A 319 -6.06 -3.67 4.69
N GLN A 320 -6.53 -4.91 4.51
CA GLN A 320 -7.50 -5.51 5.43
C GLN A 320 -6.97 -5.58 6.88
N LYS A 321 -5.69 -5.90 7.10
CA LYS A 321 -5.12 -5.87 8.47
C LYS A 321 -5.15 -4.47 9.09
N GLN A 322 -5.03 -3.42 8.28
CA GLN A 322 -5.14 -2.04 8.75
C GLN A 322 -6.60 -1.71 9.06
N VAL A 323 -7.50 -2.02 8.13
CA VAL A 323 -8.95 -1.86 8.30
C VAL A 323 -9.46 -2.60 9.53
N ASP A 324 -9.04 -3.85 9.76
CA ASP A 324 -9.44 -4.65 10.92
C ASP A 324 -9.10 -3.93 12.24
N ARG A 325 -7.97 -3.22 12.32
CA ARG A 325 -7.64 -2.41 13.51
C ARG A 325 -8.60 -1.24 13.68
N TYR A 326 -8.85 -0.47 12.62
CA TYR A 326 -9.80 0.66 12.66
C TYR A 326 -11.22 0.20 12.97
N VAL A 327 -11.64 -0.92 12.40
CA VAL A 327 -12.96 -1.49 12.64
C VAL A 327 -13.11 -1.97 14.08
N ASN A 328 -12.08 -2.59 14.65
CA ASN A 328 -12.13 -3.02 16.05
C ASN A 328 -12.27 -1.83 17.02
N GLU A 329 -11.66 -0.70 16.72
CA GLU A 329 -11.71 0.49 17.59
C GLU A 329 -12.96 1.35 17.33
N TYR A 330 -13.16 1.74 16.07
CA TYR A 330 -14.10 2.79 15.66
C TYR A 330 -15.34 2.27 14.93
N GLY A 331 -15.33 1.02 14.45
CA GLY A 331 -16.38 0.47 13.61
C GLY A 331 -16.20 0.76 12.12
N GLN A 332 -17.30 0.76 11.37
CA GLN A 332 -17.34 0.93 9.92
C GLN A 332 -16.68 2.25 9.49
N GLY A 333 -15.89 2.21 8.42
CA GLY A 333 -15.28 3.41 7.83
C GLY A 333 -15.21 3.36 6.30
N ALA A 334 -14.28 4.13 5.74
CA ALA A 334 -14.02 4.15 4.30
C ALA A 334 -12.53 4.27 3.96
N ILE A 335 -12.16 3.73 2.80
CA ILE A 335 -10.86 3.94 2.17
C ILE A 335 -11.06 4.75 0.89
N VAL A 336 -10.32 5.86 0.73
CA VAL A 336 -10.33 6.65 -0.50
C VAL A 336 -9.06 6.37 -1.31
N TYR A 337 -9.22 5.79 -2.49
CA TYR A 337 -8.11 5.54 -3.41
C TYR A 337 -7.97 6.70 -4.40
N ARG A 338 -6.79 7.33 -4.45
CA ARG A 338 -6.51 8.43 -5.39
C ARG A 338 -6.79 8.02 -6.83
N HIS A 339 -6.31 6.86 -7.25
CA HIS A 339 -6.50 6.39 -8.64
C HIS A 339 -7.77 5.54 -8.80
N GLY A 340 -8.66 5.54 -7.82
CA GLY A 340 -9.81 4.64 -7.79
C GLY A 340 -9.42 3.19 -7.50
N PHE A 341 -10.37 2.28 -7.70
CA PHE A 341 -10.24 0.89 -7.26
C PHE A 341 -10.94 -0.08 -8.22
N CYS A 342 -10.58 -1.35 -8.13
CA CYS A 342 -11.23 -2.43 -8.87
C CYS A 342 -12.57 -2.79 -8.22
N GLU A 343 -13.64 -2.95 -9.01
CA GLU A 343 -15.01 -3.17 -8.51
C GLU A 343 -15.15 -4.39 -7.56
N THR A 344 -14.33 -5.42 -7.79
CA THR A 344 -14.30 -6.66 -7.01
C THR A 344 -13.41 -6.58 -5.78
N LEU A 345 -12.62 -5.52 -5.61
CA LEU A 345 -11.91 -5.28 -4.36
C LEU A 345 -12.95 -5.04 -3.26
N LYS A 346 -12.84 -5.79 -2.17
CA LYS A 346 -13.70 -5.67 -1.00
C LYS A 346 -12.84 -5.72 0.26
N LEU A 347 -13.13 -4.80 1.17
CA LEU A 347 -12.57 -4.75 2.51
C LEU A 347 -13.74 -4.84 3.51
N ARG A 348 -13.68 -5.77 4.45
CA ARG A 348 -14.73 -5.90 5.47
C ARG A 348 -14.63 -4.74 6.44
N GLY A 349 -15.76 -4.09 6.72
CA GLY A 349 -15.84 -2.92 7.60
C GLY A 349 -15.34 -1.61 6.99
N ALA A 350 -15.03 -1.58 5.68
CA ALA A 350 -14.71 -0.35 4.98
C ALA A 350 -15.36 -0.30 3.59
N ILE A 351 -16.03 0.81 3.26
CA ILE A 351 -16.43 1.09 1.88
C ILE A 351 -15.25 1.63 1.10
N LEU A 352 -15.24 1.41 -0.22
CA LEU A 352 -14.17 1.90 -1.10
C LEU A 352 -14.69 3.07 -1.91
N LEU A 353 -13.93 4.15 -1.87
CA LEU A 353 -14.20 5.40 -2.54
C LEU A 353 -13.05 5.71 -3.49
N ASP A 354 -13.32 6.59 -4.46
CA ASP A 354 -12.30 7.13 -5.36
C ASP A 354 -12.25 8.66 -5.24
N SER A 355 -11.27 9.26 -5.90
CA SER A 355 -11.03 10.71 -5.86
C SER A 355 -11.97 11.54 -6.73
N SER A 356 -13.00 10.96 -7.35
CA SER A 356 -13.85 11.67 -8.33
C SER A 356 -14.50 12.97 -7.82
N PRO A 357 -14.94 13.09 -6.56
CA PRO A 357 -15.50 14.36 -6.06
C PRO A 357 -14.44 15.33 -5.53
N LEU A 358 -13.15 14.97 -5.56
CA LEU A 358 -12.07 15.75 -4.96
C LEU A 358 -11.43 16.71 -5.96
N ASN A 359 -11.01 17.88 -5.47
CA ASN A 359 -10.21 18.81 -6.27
C ASN A 359 -8.72 18.39 -6.24
N LEU A 360 -8.24 17.79 -7.33
CA LEU A 360 -6.87 17.32 -7.45
C LEU A 360 -5.86 18.39 -7.93
N GLN A 361 -6.29 19.65 -8.14
CA GLN A 361 -5.39 20.73 -8.57
C GLN A 361 -4.17 20.94 -7.67
N PRO A 362 -4.28 20.91 -6.31
CA PRO A 362 -3.11 21.06 -5.44
C PRO A 362 -2.01 20.02 -5.73
N LEU A 363 -2.41 18.81 -6.12
CA LEU A 363 -1.49 17.75 -6.47
C LEU A 363 -0.87 17.93 -7.86
N ALA A 364 -1.60 18.50 -8.82
CA ALA A 364 -1.05 18.88 -10.12
C ALA A 364 0.05 19.94 -9.95
N THR A 365 -0.25 21.01 -9.20
CA THR A 365 0.71 22.07 -8.88
C THR A 365 1.93 21.55 -8.10
N PHE A 366 1.75 20.55 -7.23
CA PHE A 366 2.86 19.90 -6.53
C PHE A 366 3.84 19.23 -7.52
N HIS A 367 3.33 18.50 -8.51
CA HIS A 367 4.19 17.85 -9.51
C HIS A 367 4.86 18.84 -10.48
N GLU A 368 4.18 19.92 -10.88
CA GLU A 368 4.77 20.97 -11.72
C GLU A 368 5.98 21.62 -11.05
N LYS A 369 5.88 21.93 -9.75
CA LYS A 369 6.99 22.51 -8.98
C LYS A 369 8.17 21.55 -8.83
N LEU A 370 7.90 20.24 -8.77
CA LEU A 370 8.96 19.24 -8.72
C LEU A 370 9.70 19.17 -10.06
N SER A 371 8.98 19.15 -11.18
CA SER A 371 9.61 19.13 -12.52
C SER A 371 10.43 20.38 -12.83
N ASP A 372 10.05 21.54 -12.28
CA ASP A 372 10.81 22.79 -12.43
C ASP A 372 12.06 22.87 -11.54
N SER A 373 12.19 21.94 -10.57
CA SER A 373 13.29 21.91 -9.59
C SER A 373 14.38 20.87 -9.88
N GLU A 374 14.15 19.99 -10.87
CA GLU A 374 15.13 19.05 -11.43
C GLU A 374 15.83 19.65 -12.65
#